data_AF-A0A066VS33-F1
#
_entry.id   AF-A0A066VS33-F1
#
_cell.length_a   1.000
_cell.length_b   1.000
_cell.length_c   1.000
_cell.angle_alpha   90.00
_cell.angle_beta   90.00
_cell.angle_gamma   90.00
#
_symmetry.space_group_name_H-M   'P 1'
#
loop_
_entity.id
_entity.type
_entity.pdbx_description
1 polymer ?
#
loop_
_entity_poly.entity_id
_entity_poly.type
_entity_poly.pdbx_seq_one_letter_code
_entity_poly.pdbx_strand_id
1 'polypeptide(L)'
;MTSVYDDAASAGLSDRANTAKMTFGGTWNPPKSVFDLYTPRYVSGTGISKEGLCPICIDSGVKLWSKLKSSAHNYHMNNFHGISSNTCKPFPPPIGFRVQARTAASVQERDEIVQGNCGICKKWVDIEGIKRGAVKIPEIYWWKHAQQCHNKHPEKMQDPEGVFKEDALFKKVSAFVARHGDPY
;
A
#
# COMPACT_ATOMS: atom_id res chain seq x y z
N MET A 1 40.83 -8.05 -21.17
CA MET A 1 39.85 -9.08 -20.75
C MET A 1 38.69 -8.32 -20.11
N THR A 2 37.86 -7.71 -20.95
CA THR A 2 36.60 -7.05 -20.55
C THR A 2 35.48 -7.96 -21.03
N SER A 3 34.63 -8.37 -20.09
CA SER A 3 33.60 -9.38 -20.33
C SER A 3 32.51 -8.79 -21.22
N VAL A 4 32.28 -9.41 -22.38
CA VAL A 4 31.19 -9.10 -23.34
C VAL A 4 29.78 -9.25 -22.76
N TYR A 5 29.65 -9.60 -21.47
CA TYR A 5 28.39 -9.66 -20.74
C TYR A 5 28.00 -8.36 -20.01
N ASP A 6 28.90 -7.38 -19.89
CA ASP A 6 28.62 -6.13 -19.15
C ASP A 6 27.94 -5.04 -20.00
N ASP A 7 28.05 -5.11 -21.34
CA ASP A 7 27.52 -4.08 -22.25
C ASP A 7 26.06 -4.31 -22.69
N ALA A 8 25.59 -5.56 -22.72
CA ALA A 8 24.22 -5.88 -23.16
C ALA A 8 23.16 -5.57 -22.07
N ALA A 9 23.52 -5.74 -20.79
CA ALA A 9 22.63 -5.43 -19.67
C ALA A 9 22.42 -3.92 -19.52
N SER A 10 23.49 -3.12 -19.66
CA SER A 10 23.46 -1.66 -19.52
C SER A 10 22.66 -0.98 -20.65
N ALA A 11 22.73 -1.49 -21.87
CA ALA A 11 21.92 -1.02 -23.00
C ALA A 11 20.42 -1.34 -22.84
N GLY A 12 20.07 -2.54 -22.36
CA GLY A 12 18.67 -2.92 -22.11
C GLY A 12 18.03 -2.17 -20.93
N LEU A 13 18.83 -1.82 -19.92
CA LEU A 13 18.39 -1.00 -18.78
C LEU A 13 18.16 0.46 -19.18
N SER A 14 19.01 1.03 -20.04
CA SER A 14 18.88 2.42 -20.51
C SER A 14 17.66 2.60 -21.42
N ASP A 15 17.38 1.65 -22.32
CA ASP A 15 16.18 1.68 -23.19
C ASP A 15 14.89 1.51 -22.41
N ARG A 16 14.86 0.64 -21.39
CA ARG A 16 13.69 0.50 -20.49
C ARG A 16 13.49 1.74 -19.62
N ALA A 17 14.57 2.37 -19.14
CA ALA A 17 14.50 3.61 -18.38
C ALA A 17 14.02 4.78 -19.25
N ASN A 18 14.46 4.87 -20.50
CA ASN A 18 14.02 5.89 -21.47
C ASN A 18 12.56 5.68 -21.86
N THR A 19 12.17 4.45 -22.19
CA THR A 19 10.77 4.09 -22.48
C THR A 19 9.86 4.43 -21.30
N ALA A 20 10.26 4.07 -20.08
CA ALA A 20 9.47 4.36 -18.90
C ALA A 20 9.39 5.86 -18.58
N LYS A 21 10.47 6.62 -18.84
CA LYS A 21 10.46 8.08 -18.73
C LYS A 21 9.48 8.71 -19.72
N MET A 22 9.40 8.20 -20.95
CA MET A 22 8.43 8.67 -21.96
C MET A 22 6.99 8.31 -21.60
N THR A 23 6.73 7.07 -21.17
CA THR A 23 5.37 6.57 -20.89
C THR A 23 4.81 7.15 -19.58
N PHE A 24 5.61 7.17 -18.52
CA PHE A 24 5.12 7.52 -17.18
C PHE A 24 5.50 8.94 -16.74
N GLY A 25 6.51 9.58 -17.34
CA GLY A 25 6.91 10.95 -16.99
C GLY A 25 7.82 11.04 -15.75
N GLY A 26 8.53 9.97 -15.43
CA GLY A 26 9.50 9.93 -14.32
C GLY A 26 10.54 8.83 -14.50
N THR A 27 11.54 8.82 -13.64
CA THR A 27 12.58 7.79 -13.63
C THR A 27 12.11 6.59 -12.83
N TRP A 28 12.43 5.38 -13.31
CA TRP A 28 12.17 4.15 -12.59
C TRP A 28 12.76 4.22 -11.19
N ASN A 29 11.97 3.84 -10.19
CA ASN A 29 12.39 3.81 -8.80
C ASN A 29 12.32 2.35 -8.31
N PRO A 30 13.46 1.66 -8.18
CA PRO A 30 13.47 0.24 -7.86
C PRO A 30 12.80 -0.01 -6.49
N PRO A 31 11.85 -0.96 -6.42
CA PRO A 31 11.24 -1.35 -5.15
C PRO A 31 12.22 -2.14 -4.26
N LYS A 32 11.85 -2.33 -2.99
CA LYS A 32 12.63 -3.17 -2.07
C LYS A 32 12.42 -4.68 -2.28
N SER A 33 11.37 -5.06 -2.98
CA SER A 33 10.94 -6.43 -3.28
C SER A 33 9.94 -6.38 -4.43
N VAL A 34 9.77 -7.46 -5.20
CA VAL A 34 8.67 -7.52 -6.19
C VAL A 34 7.28 -7.32 -5.57
N PHE A 35 7.12 -7.62 -4.27
CA PHE A 35 5.86 -7.47 -3.53
C PHE A 35 5.75 -6.13 -2.79
N ASP A 36 6.68 -5.21 -2.99
CA ASP A 36 6.62 -3.86 -2.42
C ASP A 36 5.51 -3.05 -3.11
N LEU A 37 4.41 -2.85 -2.36
CA LEU A 37 3.26 -2.07 -2.77
C LEU A 37 3.33 -0.61 -2.32
N TYR A 38 4.35 -0.22 -1.55
CA TYR A 38 4.46 1.12 -0.96
C TYR A 38 5.34 2.06 -1.79
N THR A 39 6.51 1.57 -2.20
CA THR A 39 7.53 2.36 -2.87
C THR A 39 6.97 2.91 -4.19
N PRO A 40 7.03 4.25 -4.43
CA PRO A 40 6.56 4.82 -5.67
C PRO A 40 7.23 4.14 -6.86
N ARG A 41 6.46 3.81 -7.90
CA ARG A 41 6.98 3.04 -9.04
C ARG A 41 7.89 3.87 -9.94
N TYR A 42 7.58 5.16 -10.01
CA TYR A 42 8.39 6.16 -10.68
C TYR A 42 8.51 7.38 -9.78
N VAL A 43 9.62 8.11 -9.91
CA VAL A 43 9.85 9.39 -9.24
C VAL A 43 10.14 10.49 -10.25
N SER A 44 9.72 11.71 -9.93
CA SER A 44 9.95 12.88 -10.77
C SER A 44 10.22 14.11 -9.90
N GLY A 45 10.88 15.11 -10.47
CA GLY A 45 11.30 16.32 -9.75
C GLY A 45 12.40 16.10 -8.72
N THR A 46 12.76 17.17 -8.02
CA THR A 46 13.83 17.20 -7.02
C THR A 46 13.39 18.01 -5.81
N GLY A 47 14.10 17.89 -4.69
CA GLY A 47 13.82 18.73 -3.52
C GLY A 47 12.35 18.63 -3.06
N ILE A 48 11.71 19.77 -2.82
CA ILE A 48 10.32 19.87 -2.35
C ILE A 48 9.28 19.52 -3.42
N SER A 49 9.64 19.58 -4.70
CA SER A 49 8.80 19.17 -5.82
C SER A 49 9.01 17.71 -6.21
N LYS A 50 9.80 16.95 -5.44
CA LYS A 50 9.96 15.52 -5.67
C LYS A 50 8.64 14.81 -5.41
N GLU A 51 8.13 14.15 -6.44
CA GLU A 51 6.88 13.40 -6.44
C GLU A 51 7.12 11.93 -6.79
N GLY A 52 6.21 11.07 -6.32
CA GLY A 52 6.20 9.66 -6.64
C GLY A 52 4.86 9.24 -7.24
N LEU A 53 4.92 8.38 -8.25
CA LEU A 53 3.74 7.74 -8.84
C LEU A 53 3.30 6.56 -7.96
N CYS A 54 2.06 6.60 -7.48
CA CYS A 54 1.47 5.51 -6.70
C CYS A 54 1.40 4.22 -7.53
N PRO A 55 2.00 3.10 -7.08
CA PRO A 55 2.00 1.84 -7.83
C PRO A 55 0.59 1.23 -7.95
N ILE A 56 -0.27 1.39 -6.94
CA ILE A 56 -1.62 0.80 -6.93
C ILE A 56 -2.57 1.61 -7.83
N CYS A 57 -2.49 2.94 -7.79
CA CYS A 57 -3.32 3.77 -8.65
C CYS A 57 -3.01 3.55 -10.13
N ILE A 58 -1.73 3.44 -10.50
CA ILE A 58 -1.38 3.24 -11.92
C ILE A 58 -1.87 1.88 -12.44
N ASP A 59 -1.84 0.84 -11.61
CA ASP A 59 -2.38 -0.49 -11.95
C ASP A 59 -3.91 -0.48 -12.12
N SER A 60 -4.61 0.47 -11.49
CA SER A 60 -6.04 0.73 -11.71
C SER A 60 -6.32 1.75 -12.83
N GLY A 61 -5.30 2.17 -13.57
CA GLY A 61 -5.43 3.10 -14.71
C GLY A 61 -5.39 4.59 -14.32
N VAL A 62 -5.14 4.91 -13.04
CA VAL A 62 -5.10 6.29 -12.54
C VAL A 62 -3.66 6.74 -12.32
N LYS A 63 -3.21 7.74 -13.07
CA LYS A 63 -1.88 8.34 -12.91
C LYS A 63 -1.86 9.34 -11.76
N LEU A 64 -1.60 8.86 -10.54
CA LEU A 64 -1.55 9.70 -9.33
C LEU A 64 -0.11 9.96 -8.87
N TRP A 65 0.37 11.18 -9.11
CA TRP A 65 1.62 11.70 -8.55
C TRP A 65 1.36 12.37 -7.21
N SER A 66 2.18 12.08 -6.21
CA SER A 66 2.07 12.67 -4.88
C SER A 66 3.43 13.11 -4.35
N LYS A 67 3.47 14.26 -3.68
CA LYS A 67 4.69 14.82 -3.09
C LYS A 67 5.28 13.88 -2.05
N LEU A 68 6.58 13.61 -2.17
CA LEU A 68 7.30 12.72 -1.27
C LEU A 68 7.73 13.45 0.02
N LYS A 69 8.21 14.69 -0.09
CA LYS A 69 8.73 15.44 1.06
C LYS A 69 7.65 15.93 2.04
N SER A 70 6.42 16.13 1.58
CA SER A 70 5.32 16.62 2.43
C SER A 70 4.46 15.48 3.00
N SER A 71 4.96 14.24 3.01
CA SER A 71 4.23 13.04 3.44
C SER A 71 2.93 12.75 2.66
N ALA A 72 2.65 13.44 1.55
CA ALA A 72 1.41 13.24 0.79
C ALA A 72 1.32 11.82 0.22
N HIS A 73 2.42 11.29 -0.31
CA HIS A 73 2.50 9.89 -0.75
C HIS A 73 2.25 8.93 0.42
N ASN A 74 2.94 9.12 1.55
CA ASN A 74 2.76 8.27 2.73
C ASN A 74 1.31 8.27 3.23
N TYR A 75 0.69 9.45 3.32
CA TYR A 75 -0.70 9.61 3.70
C TYR A 75 -1.62 8.87 2.71
N HIS A 76 -1.38 9.03 1.41
CA HIS A 76 -2.15 8.36 0.38
C HIS A 76 -2.07 6.82 0.52
N MET A 77 -0.86 6.26 0.60
CA MET A 77 -0.66 4.82 0.76
C MET A 77 -1.33 4.26 2.02
N ASN A 78 -1.18 4.94 3.15
CA ASN A 78 -1.75 4.49 4.43
C ASN A 78 -3.28 4.66 4.51
N ASN A 79 -3.85 5.72 3.93
CA ASN A 79 -5.26 6.11 4.17
C ASN A 79 -6.19 5.91 2.97
N PHE A 80 -5.68 5.49 1.81
CA PHE A 80 -6.49 5.12 0.63
C PHE A 80 -6.26 3.68 0.20
N HIS A 81 -5.10 3.10 0.53
CA HIS A 81 -4.76 1.73 0.16
C HIS A 81 -4.48 0.82 1.37
N GLY A 82 -4.34 1.38 2.57
CA GLY A 82 -4.00 0.61 3.75
C GLY A 82 -2.63 -0.08 3.65
N ILE A 83 -1.65 0.52 2.97
CA ILE A 83 -0.30 -0.02 2.83
C ILE A 83 0.63 0.58 3.88
N SER A 84 1.31 -0.26 4.65
CA SER A 84 2.30 0.16 5.62
C SER A 84 3.58 0.64 4.93
N SER A 85 4.09 1.80 5.36
CA SER A 85 5.41 2.27 4.95
C SER A 85 6.57 1.44 5.51
N ASN A 86 6.31 0.64 6.56
CA ASN A 86 7.34 -0.14 7.25
C ASN A 86 7.52 -1.48 6.56
N THR A 87 6.43 -2.23 6.34
CA THR A 87 6.48 -3.55 5.71
C THR A 87 6.34 -3.50 4.20
N CYS A 88 5.92 -2.36 3.64
CA CYS A 88 5.60 -2.22 2.22
C CYS A 88 4.46 -3.14 1.74
N LYS A 89 3.72 -3.73 2.68
CA LYS A 89 2.59 -4.64 2.48
C LYS A 89 1.30 -4.03 3.04
N PRO A 90 0.12 -4.55 2.67
CA PRO A 90 -1.12 -4.03 3.21
C PRO A 90 -1.29 -4.43 4.69
N PHE A 91 -2.02 -3.61 5.44
CA PHE A 91 -2.35 -3.89 6.83
C PHE A 91 -3.27 -5.12 6.92
N PRO A 92 -3.01 -6.06 7.84
CA PRO A 92 -3.92 -7.16 8.09
C PRO A 92 -5.34 -6.66 8.44
N PRO A 93 -6.39 -7.34 7.97
CA PRO A 93 -7.78 -6.98 8.28
C PRO A 93 -8.12 -7.35 9.74
N PRO A 94 -9.29 -6.92 10.24
CA PRO A 94 -9.84 -7.47 11.46
C PRO A 94 -10.01 -9.00 11.37
N ILE A 95 -9.76 -9.70 12.48
CA ILE A 95 -9.94 -11.16 12.59
C ILE A 95 -11.37 -11.55 12.99
N GLY A 96 -12.24 -10.56 13.17
CA GLY A 96 -13.63 -10.75 13.55
C GLY A 96 -14.36 -9.42 13.56
N PHE A 97 -15.69 -9.47 13.46
CA PHE A 97 -16.56 -8.30 13.46
C PHE A 97 -17.66 -8.47 14.50
N ARG A 98 -18.07 -7.36 15.12
CA ARG A 98 -19.25 -7.30 15.99
C ARG A 98 -19.95 -5.96 15.85
N VAL A 99 -21.21 -5.93 16.25
CA VAL A 99 -22.00 -4.69 16.37
C VAL A 99 -22.12 -4.34 17.85
N GLN A 100 -21.85 -3.09 18.20
CA GLN A 100 -21.99 -2.58 19.56
C GLN A 100 -23.03 -1.47 19.60
N ALA A 101 -24.08 -1.66 20.41
CA ALA A 101 -25.06 -0.61 20.69
C ALA A 101 -24.41 0.56 21.45
N ARG A 102 -24.79 1.78 21.09
CA ARG A 102 -24.36 3.02 21.74
C ARG A 102 -25.45 3.51 22.67
N THR A 103 -25.06 3.87 23.90
CA THR A 103 -26.00 4.20 24.98
C THR A 103 -26.58 5.62 24.90
N ALA A 104 -26.06 6.50 24.03
CA ALA A 104 -26.49 7.89 23.91
C ALA A 104 -26.20 8.47 22.52
N ALA A 105 -26.81 7.91 21.47
CA ALA A 105 -26.71 8.47 20.13
C ALA A 105 -27.63 9.70 19.99
N SER A 106 -27.08 10.82 19.53
CA SER A 106 -27.92 11.93 19.04
C SER A 106 -28.52 11.59 17.68
N VAL A 107 -29.51 12.37 17.21
CA VAL A 107 -30.22 12.12 15.94
C VAL A 107 -29.28 11.96 14.74
N GLN A 108 -28.16 12.70 14.72
CA GLN A 108 -27.18 12.68 13.63
C GLN A 108 -26.11 11.59 13.81
N GLU A 109 -26.18 10.82 14.89
CA GLU A 109 -25.27 9.73 15.20
C GLU A 109 -25.92 8.37 15.02
N ARG A 110 -25.07 7.36 14.83
CA ARG A 110 -25.49 5.97 14.76
C ARG A 110 -25.80 5.44 16.15
N ASP A 111 -26.87 4.65 16.22
CA ASP A 111 -27.30 3.93 17.43
C ASP A 111 -26.44 2.70 17.69
N GLU A 112 -25.79 2.19 16.65
CA GLU A 112 -24.88 1.05 16.69
C GLU A 112 -23.59 1.38 15.95
N ILE A 113 -22.50 0.73 16.33
CA ILE A 113 -21.21 0.84 15.65
C ILE A 113 -20.63 -0.53 15.36
N VAL A 114 -20.17 -0.73 14.14
CA VAL A 114 -19.42 -1.93 13.76
C VAL A 114 -17.99 -1.81 14.30
N GLN A 115 -17.55 -2.87 14.96
CA GLN A 115 -16.19 -3.02 15.45
C GLN A 115 -15.48 -4.20 14.80
N GLY A 116 -14.19 -4.01 14.51
CA GLY A 116 -13.26 -5.05 14.10
C GLY A 116 -12.38 -5.50 15.26
N ASN A 117 -12.19 -6.81 15.44
CA ASN A 117 -11.21 -7.36 16.39
C ASN A 117 -9.81 -7.33 15.78
N CYS A 118 -8.86 -6.70 16.46
CA CYS A 118 -7.49 -6.65 16.02
C CYS A 118 -6.72 -7.93 16.34
N GLY A 119 -6.23 -8.60 15.30
CA GLY A 119 -5.39 -9.80 15.45
C GLY A 119 -4.10 -9.56 16.23
N ILE A 120 -3.61 -8.32 16.30
CA ILE A 120 -2.35 -7.96 16.97
C ILE A 120 -2.58 -7.56 18.44
N CYS A 121 -3.38 -6.52 18.69
CA CYS A 121 -3.61 -6.04 20.06
C CYS A 121 -4.83 -6.68 20.75
N LYS A 122 -5.59 -7.52 20.05
CA LYS A 122 -6.80 -8.23 20.53
C LYS A 122 -7.95 -7.33 20.99
N LYS A 123 -7.86 -6.01 20.74
CA LYS A 123 -8.92 -5.05 21.05
C LYS A 123 -9.97 -5.03 19.94
N TRP A 124 -11.20 -4.74 20.33
CA TRP A 124 -12.27 -4.36 19.42
C TRP A 124 -12.16 -2.87 19.12
N VAL A 125 -12.17 -2.51 17.84
CA VAL A 125 -11.91 -1.16 17.34
C VAL A 125 -13.07 -0.75 16.46
N ASP A 126 -13.61 0.45 16.66
CA ASP A 126 -14.62 1.01 15.78
C ASP A 126 -14.06 1.16 14.36
N ILE A 127 -14.71 0.52 13.39
CA ILE A 127 -14.29 0.54 11.97
C ILE A 127 -15.18 1.42 11.09
N GLU A 128 -16.09 2.17 11.72
CA GLU A 128 -16.88 3.19 11.05
C GLU A 128 -16.99 4.45 11.92
N GLY A 129 -17.48 5.53 11.33
CA GLY A 129 -17.69 6.79 12.03
C GLY A 129 -18.99 6.82 12.81
N ILE A 130 -18.96 7.51 13.95
CA ILE A 130 -20.14 7.75 14.80
C ILE A 130 -21.24 8.53 14.05
N LYS A 131 -20.86 9.49 13.22
CA LYS A 131 -21.80 10.31 12.46
C LYS A 131 -22.43 9.50 11.34
N ARG A 132 -23.71 9.73 11.09
CA ARG A 132 -24.38 9.22 9.88
C ARG A 132 -23.78 9.90 8.65
N GLY A 133 -23.45 9.10 7.64
CA GLY A 133 -22.84 9.59 6.39
C GLY A 133 -21.82 8.62 5.83
N ALA A 134 -21.66 8.66 4.50
CA ALA A 134 -20.62 7.91 3.82
C ALA A 134 -19.30 8.69 3.88
N VAL A 135 -18.21 7.99 4.20
CA VAL A 135 -16.85 8.49 4.02
C VAL A 135 -16.32 8.04 2.67
N LYS A 136 -15.35 8.78 2.11
CA LYS A 136 -14.74 8.44 0.82
C LYS A 136 -14.12 7.04 0.81
N ILE A 137 -13.49 6.64 1.91
CA ILE A 137 -12.90 5.32 2.09
C ILE A 137 -13.40 4.72 3.41
N PRO A 138 -14.32 3.74 3.37
CA PRO A 138 -14.88 3.13 4.58
C PRO A 138 -13.83 2.57 5.54
N GLU A 139 -12.78 1.95 5.01
CA GLU A 139 -11.73 1.26 5.75
C GLU A 139 -10.77 2.22 6.50
N ILE A 140 -10.88 3.53 6.29
CA ILE A 140 -9.98 4.52 6.88
C ILE A 140 -9.93 4.45 8.41
N TYR A 141 -11.04 4.09 9.05
CA TYR A 141 -11.10 3.94 10.51
C TYR A 141 -10.22 2.77 10.98
N TRP A 142 -10.28 1.64 10.27
CA TRP A 142 -9.38 0.51 10.51
C TRP A 142 -7.93 0.87 10.26
N TRP A 143 -7.63 1.54 9.14
CA TRP A 143 -6.26 1.91 8.81
C TRP A 143 -5.65 2.88 9.82
N LYS A 144 -6.43 3.79 10.42
CA LYS A 144 -5.94 4.66 11.50
C LYS A 144 -5.50 3.86 12.73
N HIS A 145 -6.22 2.79 13.06
CA HIS A 145 -5.80 1.86 14.11
C HIS A 145 -4.54 1.09 13.70
N ALA A 146 -4.55 0.49 12.50
CA ALA A 146 -3.44 -0.29 11.99
C ALA A 146 -2.13 0.51 11.93
N GLN A 147 -2.18 1.78 11.51
CA GLN A 147 -1.03 2.69 11.51
C GLN A 147 -0.41 2.88 12.90
N GLN A 148 -1.22 2.88 13.96
CA GLN A 148 -0.75 3.11 15.34
C GLN A 148 -0.38 1.81 16.06
N CYS A 149 -1.06 0.72 15.72
CA CYS A 149 -0.89 -0.58 16.35
C CYS A 149 0.08 -1.46 15.56
N HIS A 150 -0.23 -1.73 14.30
CA HIS A 150 0.50 -2.71 13.50
C HIS A 150 1.92 -2.23 13.20
N ASN A 151 2.11 -0.95 12.87
CA ASN A 151 3.46 -0.40 12.63
C ASN A 151 4.40 -0.51 13.84
N LYS A 152 3.88 -0.64 15.07
CA LYS A 152 4.67 -0.87 16.30
C LYS A 152 4.97 -2.35 16.56
N HIS A 153 4.31 -3.24 15.82
CA HIS A 153 4.42 -4.70 15.95
C HIS A 153 4.59 -5.36 14.57
N PRO A 154 5.58 -4.95 13.75
CA PRO A 154 5.79 -5.54 12.43
C PRO A 154 6.07 -7.04 12.48
N GLU A 155 6.65 -7.55 13.56
CA GLU A 155 6.90 -8.97 13.80
C GLU A 155 5.62 -9.80 13.97
N LYS A 156 4.49 -9.15 14.31
CA LYS A 156 3.18 -9.78 14.47
C LYS A 156 2.28 -9.59 13.25
N MET A 157 2.71 -8.81 12.27
CA MET A 157 2.04 -8.73 10.98
C MET A 157 2.36 -9.99 10.19
N GLN A 158 1.55 -11.03 10.38
CA GLN A 158 1.57 -12.20 9.51
C GLN A 158 1.19 -11.77 8.09
N ASP A 159 1.83 -12.38 7.09
CA ASP A 159 1.41 -12.21 5.71
C ASP A 159 -0.03 -12.72 5.60
N PRO A 160 -0.99 -11.87 5.24
CA PRO A 160 -2.39 -12.27 5.21
C PRO A 160 -2.66 -13.01 3.89
N GLU A 161 -2.08 -14.21 3.77
CA GLU A 161 -2.31 -15.12 2.65
C GLU A 161 -3.81 -15.36 2.47
N GLY A 162 -4.29 -15.29 1.22
CA GLY A 162 -5.70 -15.48 0.90
C GLY A 162 -6.67 -14.37 1.34
N VAL A 163 -6.19 -13.32 2.01
CA VAL A 163 -7.03 -12.18 2.43
C VAL A 163 -7.18 -11.14 1.33
N PHE A 164 -6.10 -10.89 0.58
CA PHE A 164 -6.12 -9.93 -0.51
C PHE A 164 -6.48 -10.60 -1.83
N LYS A 165 -6.91 -9.77 -2.80
CA LYS A 165 -7.19 -10.25 -4.14
C LYS A 165 -5.90 -10.69 -4.82
N GLU A 166 -5.69 -12.00 -4.87
CA GLU A 166 -4.60 -12.64 -5.61
C GLU A 166 -4.95 -12.69 -7.11
N ASP A 167 -4.68 -11.59 -7.82
CA ASP A 167 -4.96 -11.49 -9.24
C ASP A 167 -3.99 -12.33 -10.11
N ALA A 168 -4.22 -12.31 -11.43
CA ALA A 168 -3.40 -13.04 -12.37
C ALA A 168 -1.94 -12.55 -12.41
N LEU A 169 -1.69 -11.27 -12.10
CA LEU A 169 -0.35 -10.71 -12.03
C LEU A 169 0.38 -11.23 -10.79
N PHE A 170 -0.26 -11.16 -9.63
CA PHE A 170 0.27 -11.70 -8.37
C PHE A 170 0.65 -13.17 -8.53
N LYS A 171 -0.24 -14.01 -9.07
CA LYS A 171 0.05 -15.43 -9.28
C LYS A 171 1.26 -15.67 -10.18
N LYS A 172 1.41 -14.89 -11.25
CA LYS A 172 2.58 -14.96 -12.14
C LYS A 172 3.87 -14.53 -11.44
N VAL A 173 3.82 -13.43 -10.68
CA VAL A 173 4.96 -12.92 -9.91
C VAL A 173 5.37 -13.92 -8.83
N SER A 174 4.42 -14.45 -8.06
CA SER A 174 4.66 -15.48 -7.05
C SER A 174 5.28 -16.74 -7.65
N ALA A 175 4.78 -17.22 -8.79
CA ALA A 175 5.38 -18.34 -9.50
C ALA A 175 6.77 -18.05 -10.08
N PHE A 176 7.07 -16.79 -10.41
CA PHE A 176 8.41 -16.37 -10.82
C PHE A 176 9.37 -16.39 -9.62
N VAL A 177 8.99 -15.75 -8.51
CA VAL A 177 9.79 -15.69 -7.28
C VAL A 177 10.06 -17.08 -6.72
N ALA A 178 9.05 -17.96 -6.70
CA ALA A 178 9.22 -19.33 -6.23
C ALA A 178 10.26 -20.12 -7.05
N ARG A 179 10.44 -19.79 -8.34
CA ARG A 179 11.39 -20.46 -9.23
C ARG A 179 12.77 -19.81 -9.27
N HIS A 180 12.83 -18.48 -9.10
CA HIS A 180 14.04 -17.70 -9.41
C HIS A 180 14.55 -16.86 -8.23
N GLY A 181 13.82 -16.80 -7.12
CA GLY A 181 14.05 -15.85 -6.04
C GLY A 181 13.48 -14.46 -6.35
N ASP A 182 13.46 -13.59 -5.34
CA ASP A 182 13.14 -12.16 -5.53
C ASP A 182 14.36 -11.50 -6.20
N PRO A 183 14.20 -10.85 -7.37
CA PRO A 183 15.30 -10.18 -8.06
C PRO A 183 15.70 -8.83 -7.44
N TYR A 184 14.98 -8.36 -6.41
CA TYR A 184 15.27 -7.12 -5.69
C TYR A 184 15.88 -7.36 -4.31
#